data_AF-A0A5C7P2C0-F1
#
_entry.id   AF-A0A5C7P2C0-F1
#
_cell.length_a   1.000
_cell.length_b   1.000
_cell.length_c   1.000
_cell.angle_alpha   90.00
_cell.angle_beta   90.00
_cell.angle_gamma   90.00
#
_symmetry.space_group_name_H-M   'P 1'
#
loop_
_entity.id
_entity.type
_entity.pdbx_description
1 polymer ?
#
loop_
_entity_poly.entity_id
_entity_poly.type
_entity_poly.pdbx_seq_one_letter_code
_entity_poly.pdbx_strand_id
1 'polypeptide(L)'
;MSWRVAKSLEKLLGQLNALFPNRAKVSDGAVGNAEHASRKSDHNPWFKDSKGTGIVSARDFTFDNNPADGVGIDCHWLAKVLFESRDPRIKYIIWNGRITKKDKSGWKPYNGPNPHKHHLHLSVVSDPALYDDMSPWNLDLSATVETPVAAAGIPATELKHGSKGEAVANLQRALSAHGLLKSSDIDGDFGNKTEMAVKEYQANYGLRPDGIAGRNTLRSLGLGG
;
A
#
# COMPACT_ATOMS: atom_id res chain seq x y z
N MET A 1 -31.63 -3.49 10.11
CA MET A 1 -31.08 -2.15 10.46
C MET A 1 -30.32 -1.64 9.26
N SER A 2 -30.54 -0.38 8.86
CA SER A 2 -29.80 0.23 7.74
C SER A 2 -28.35 0.52 8.16
N TRP A 3 -27.40 0.22 7.28
CA TRP A 3 -25.99 0.54 7.45
C TRP A 3 -25.40 1.12 6.16
N ARG A 4 -24.29 1.84 6.30
CA ARG A 4 -23.46 2.31 5.19
C ARG A 4 -21.99 2.31 5.55
N VAL A 5 -21.13 2.41 4.55
CA VAL A 5 -19.69 2.63 4.74
C VAL A 5 -19.44 4.13 4.98
N ALA A 6 -18.40 4.43 5.76
CA ALA A 6 -17.85 5.77 5.89
C ALA A 6 -17.50 6.36 4.50
N LYS A 7 -17.94 7.59 4.20
CA LYS A 7 -17.79 8.16 2.85
C LYS A 7 -16.34 8.40 2.45
N SER A 8 -15.46 8.67 3.41
CA SER A 8 -14.02 8.77 3.16
C SER A 8 -13.45 7.49 2.57
N LEU A 9 -13.88 6.31 3.03
CA LEU A 9 -13.43 5.02 2.49
C LEU A 9 -13.97 4.77 1.07
N GLU A 10 -15.20 5.20 0.78
CA GLU A 10 -15.75 5.18 -0.59
C GLU A 10 -14.98 6.12 -1.53
N LYS A 11 -14.58 7.29 -1.02
CA LYS A 11 -13.75 8.24 -1.77
C LYS A 11 -12.40 7.63 -2.14
N LEU A 12 -11.73 6.97 -1.19
CA LEU A 12 -10.47 6.26 -1.45
C LEU A 12 -10.64 5.15 -2.49
N LEU A 13 -11.68 4.32 -2.35
CA LEU A 13 -12.00 3.26 -3.29
C LEU A 13 -12.20 3.81 -4.70
N GLY A 14 -12.94 4.91 -4.84
CA GLY A 14 -13.14 5.61 -6.11
C GLY A 14 -11.82 6.11 -6.72
N GLN A 15 -10.94 6.72 -5.93
CA GLN A 15 -9.62 7.17 -6.40
C GLN A 15 -8.76 5.98 -6.87
N LEU A 16 -8.74 4.89 -6.11
CA LEU A 16 -7.99 3.69 -6.47
C LEU A 16 -8.54 3.00 -7.71
N ASN A 17 -9.86 2.95 -7.89
CA ASN A 17 -10.48 2.45 -9.12
C ASN A 17 -10.14 3.32 -10.34
N ALA A 18 -10.03 4.64 -10.17
CA ALA A 18 -9.64 5.53 -11.26
C ALA A 18 -8.16 5.37 -11.63
N LEU A 19 -7.29 5.19 -10.64
CA LEU A 19 -5.85 4.96 -10.84
C LEU A 19 -5.54 3.56 -11.39
N PHE A 20 -6.31 2.55 -10.98
CA PHE A 20 -6.11 1.15 -11.33
C PHE A 20 -7.43 0.53 -11.82
N PRO A 21 -7.90 0.91 -13.03
CA PRO A 21 -9.22 0.51 -13.52
C PRO A 21 -9.42 -1.01 -13.62
N ASN A 22 -8.35 -1.75 -13.89
CA ASN A 22 -8.36 -3.20 -14.10
C ASN A 22 -7.93 -4.03 -12.89
N ARG A 23 -7.71 -3.40 -11.72
CA ARG A 23 -7.26 -4.10 -10.53
C ARG A 23 -8.18 -5.26 -10.13
N ALA A 24 -7.60 -6.27 -9.50
CA ALA A 24 -8.34 -7.28 -8.77
C ALA A 24 -9.18 -6.64 -7.64
N LYS A 25 -10.37 -7.20 -7.44
CA LYS A 25 -11.36 -6.75 -6.43
C LYS A 25 -11.85 -7.90 -5.53
N VAL A 26 -11.21 -9.07 -5.63
CA VAL A 26 -11.67 -10.33 -5.01
C VAL A 26 -11.75 -10.28 -3.48
N SER A 27 -11.00 -9.37 -2.85
CA SER A 27 -10.98 -9.16 -1.40
C SER A 27 -11.47 -7.76 -1.02
N ASP A 28 -12.04 -7.00 -1.95
CA ASP A 28 -12.64 -5.72 -1.60
C ASP A 28 -13.87 -5.95 -0.73
N GLY A 29 -13.75 -5.59 0.54
CA GLY A 29 -14.76 -5.87 1.55
C GLY A 29 -15.03 -4.64 2.38
N ALA A 30 -16.30 -4.35 2.64
CA ALA A 30 -16.68 -3.38 3.67
C ALA A 30 -17.37 -4.05 4.84
N VAL A 31 -18.12 -5.13 4.61
CA VAL A 31 -19.04 -5.66 5.61
C VAL A 31 -18.69 -7.09 5.96
N GLY A 32 -18.59 -7.34 7.27
CA GLY A 32 -18.79 -8.67 7.80
C GLY A 32 -20.26 -9.04 7.60
N ASN A 33 -20.57 -10.07 6.82
CA ASN A 33 -21.93 -10.60 6.70
C ASN A 33 -22.53 -10.91 8.09
N ALA A 34 -23.83 -11.22 8.18
CA ALA A 34 -24.49 -11.51 9.46
C ALA A 34 -23.79 -12.61 10.30
N GLU A 35 -23.02 -13.49 9.67
CA GLU A 35 -22.18 -14.52 10.31
C GLU A 35 -20.86 -13.96 10.92
N HIS A 36 -20.36 -12.83 10.44
CA HIS A 36 -19.17 -12.13 10.95
C HIS A 36 -19.45 -11.26 12.20
N ALA A 37 -20.72 -11.13 12.61
CA ALA A 37 -21.16 -10.29 13.73
C ALA A 37 -20.63 -10.76 15.11
N SER A 38 -20.11 -11.99 15.20
CA SER A 38 -19.61 -12.58 16.46
C SER A 38 -18.25 -12.05 16.92
N ARG A 39 -17.54 -11.24 16.10
CA ARG A 39 -16.20 -10.72 16.41
C ARG A 39 -16.19 -9.19 16.47
N LYS A 40 -15.41 -8.61 17.40
CA LYS A 40 -15.16 -7.16 17.47
C LYS A 40 -14.29 -6.73 16.28
N SER A 41 -14.92 -6.25 15.20
CA SER A 41 -14.25 -5.80 13.97
C SER A 41 -14.86 -4.49 13.47
N ASP A 42 -14.07 -3.54 12.99
CA ASP A 42 -14.57 -2.27 12.44
C ASP A 42 -15.34 -2.43 11.09
N HIS A 43 -15.41 -3.66 10.57
CA HIS A 43 -16.33 -4.07 9.50
C HIS A 43 -17.80 -4.23 9.95
N ASN A 44 -18.05 -4.16 11.27
CA ASN A 44 -19.40 -4.17 11.82
C ASN A 44 -19.85 -2.73 12.13
N PRO A 45 -21.14 -2.40 11.92
CA PRO A 45 -21.66 -1.05 12.08
C PRO A 45 -21.89 -0.67 13.56
N TRP A 46 -20.82 -0.59 14.35
CA TRP A 46 -20.89 -0.43 15.81
C TRP A 46 -21.42 0.91 16.29
N PHE A 47 -21.24 1.97 15.52
CA PHE A 47 -21.75 3.30 15.85
C PHE A 47 -22.75 3.76 14.79
N LYS A 48 -23.63 4.69 15.19
CA LYS A 48 -24.72 5.19 14.33
C LYS A 48 -24.53 6.67 14.03
N ASP A 49 -24.94 7.10 12.84
CA ASP A 49 -25.07 8.52 12.52
C ASP A 49 -26.30 9.16 13.18
N SER A 50 -26.48 10.47 12.99
CA SER A 50 -27.61 11.23 13.54
C SER A 50 -28.98 10.75 13.05
N LYS A 51 -29.04 9.97 11.97
CA LYS A 51 -30.26 9.37 11.44
C LYS A 51 -30.49 7.94 11.94
N GLY A 52 -29.63 7.44 12.82
CA GLY A 52 -29.68 6.07 13.34
C GLY A 52 -29.11 5.01 12.39
N THR A 53 -28.43 5.42 11.31
CA THR A 53 -27.80 4.50 10.34
C THR A 53 -26.50 3.98 10.89
N GLY A 54 -26.30 2.66 10.90
CA GLY A 54 -25.04 2.05 11.34
C GLY A 54 -23.89 2.36 10.38
N ILE A 55 -22.71 2.69 10.91
CA ILE A 55 -21.54 3.08 10.12
C ILE A 55 -20.46 2.01 10.20
N VAL A 56 -20.11 1.48 9.03
CA VAL A 56 -18.96 0.61 8.81
C VAL A 56 -17.74 1.50 8.56
N SER A 57 -16.74 1.40 9.44
CA SER A 57 -15.55 2.27 9.43
C SER A 57 -14.28 1.53 9.00
N ALA A 58 -14.40 0.37 8.37
CA ALA A 58 -13.29 -0.37 7.80
C ALA A 58 -13.56 -0.79 6.35
N ARG A 59 -12.49 -0.90 5.59
CA ARG A 59 -12.50 -1.40 4.22
C ARG A 59 -11.22 -2.18 3.94
N ASP A 60 -11.41 -3.32 3.29
CA ASP A 60 -10.33 -4.12 2.72
C ASP A 60 -10.12 -3.74 1.26
N PHE A 61 -8.85 -3.65 0.86
CA PHE A 61 -8.41 -3.42 -0.51
C PHE A 61 -7.61 -4.62 -0.98
N THR A 62 -8.02 -5.21 -2.11
CA THR A 62 -7.35 -6.39 -2.68
C THR A 62 -5.89 -6.08 -3.01
N PHE A 63 -4.97 -6.95 -2.57
CA PHE A 63 -3.60 -6.93 -3.07
C PHE A 63 -3.54 -7.61 -4.43
N ASP A 64 -3.07 -6.90 -5.44
CA ASP A 64 -2.99 -7.38 -6.81
C ASP A 64 -1.53 -7.38 -7.27
N ASN A 65 -0.82 -8.46 -6.94
CA ASN A 65 0.60 -8.63 -7.24
C ASN A 65 0.89 -9.33 -8.57
N ASN A 66 -0.16 -9.69 -9.32
CA ASN A 66 -0.05 -10.22 -10.67
C ASN A 66 -1.24 -9.78 -11.54
N PRO A 67 -1.43 -8.47 -11.73
CA PRO A 67 -2.51 -7.94 -12.55
C PRO A 67 -2.39 -8.45 -13.99
N ALA A 68 -3.53 -8.85 -14.59
CA ALA A 68 -3.55 -9.41 -15.94
C ALA A 68 -3.02 -8.44 -17.02
N ASP A 69 -3.05 -7.14 -16.75
CA ASP A 69 -2.57 -6.06 -17.62
C ASP A 69 -1.25 -5.41 -17.12
N GLY A 70 -0.67 -5.94 -16.04
CA GLY A 70 0.53 -5.37 -15.42
C GLY A 70 0.29 -4.17 -14.49
N VAL A 71 -0.96 -3.75 -14.23
CA VAL A 71 -1.30 -2.56 -13.43
C VAL A 71 -2.37 -2.86 -12.36
N GLY A 72 -1.91 -3.31 -11.19
CA GLY A 72 -2.72 -3.67 -10.03
C GLY A 72 -2.35 -2.83 -8.81
N ILE A 73 -3.16 -2.89 -7.75
CA ILE A 73 -2.82 -2.23 -6.48
C ILE A 73 -1.73 -3.04 -5.77
N ASP A 74 -0.54 -2.46 -5.69
CA ASP A 74 0.46 -2.85 -4.69
C ASP A 74 0.07 -2.31 -3.30
N CYS A 75 -0.32 -3.22 -2.41
CA CYS A 75 -0.74 -2.88 -1.06
C CYS A 75 0.45 -2.48 -0.16
N HIS A 76 1.70 -2.76 -0.52
CA HIS A 76 2.86 -2.19 0.16
C HIS A 76 2.96 -0.69 -0.11
N TRP A 77 2.87 -0.30 -1.38
CA TRP A 77 2.79 1.11 -1.76
C TRP A 77 1.61 1.80 -1.09
N LEU A 78 0.40 1.22 -1.13
CA LEU A 78 -0.79 1.80 -0.51
C LEU A 78 -0.61 1.96 1.01
N ALA A 79 -0.06 0.95 1.69
CA ALA A 79 0.25 1.03 3.12
C ALA A 79 1.23 2.17 3.44
N LYS A 80 2.30 2.30 2.64
CA LYS A 80 3.32 3.35 2.79
C LYS A 80 2.71 4.73 2.61
N VAL A 81 1.99 4.96 1.52
CA VAL A 81 1.34 6.24 1.19
C VAL A 81 0.36 6.67 2.28
N LEU A 82 -0.51 5.76 2.73
CA LEU A 82 -1.48 6.04 3.79
C LEU A 82 -0.79 6.30 5.14
N PHE A 83 0.30 5.61 5.42
CA PHE A 83 1.10 5.87 6.62
C PHE A 83 1.75 7.26 6.56
N GLU A 84 2.47 7.56 5.49
CA GLU A 84 3.25 8.80 5.31
C GLU A 84 2.39 10.04 5.15
N SER A 85 1.18 9.93 4.61
CA SER A 85 0.26 11.07 4.44
C SER A 85 -0.12 11.77 5.75
N ARG A 86 0.12 11.13 6.91
CA ARG A 86 -0.33 11.63 8.23
C ARG A 86 -1.83 11.98 8.30
N ASP A 87 -2.63 11.45 7.37
CA ASP A 87 -4.06 11.74 7.25
C ASP A 87 -4.84 11.48 8.57
N PRO A 88 -5.57 12.49 9.07
CA PRO A 88 -6.22 12.45 10.39
C PRO A 88 -7.42 11.48 10.44
N ARG A 89 -7.93 11.05 9.28
CA ARG A 89 -9.06 10.11 9.18
C ARG A 89 -8.64 8.71 9.60
N ILE A 90 -7.35 8.37 9.50
CA ILE A 90 -6.84 7.02 9.74
C ILE A 90 -6.87 6.67 11.23
N LYS A 91 -7.56 5.59 11.57
CA LYS A 91 -7.55 4.97 12.91
C LYS A 91 -6.44 3.93 13.02
N TYR A 92 -6.32 3.05 12.03
CA TYR A 92 -5.20 2.13 11.88
C TYR A 92 -5.16 1.52 10.46
N ILE A 93 -4.01 0.98 10.10
CA ILE A 93 -3.77 0.21 8.87
C ILE A 93 -3.19 -1.13 9.28
N ILE A 94 -3.67 -2.23 8.70
CA ILE A 94 -3.09 -3.58 8.85
C ILE A 94 -2.67 -4.07 7.48
N TRP A 95 -1.42 -4.46 7.37
CA TRP A 95 -0.84 -5.01 6.14
C TRP A 95 0.34 -5.92 6.48
N ASN A 96 0.41 -7.07 5.81
CA ASN A 96 1.53 -8.01 5.86
C ASN A 96 1.99 -8.36 7.30
N GLY A 97 1.04 -8.68 8.17
CA GLY A 97 1.30 -9.06 9.57
C GLY A 97 1.77 -7.90 10.43
N ARG A 98 1.53 -6.64 10.02
CA ARG A 98 1.89 -5.44 10.77
C ARG A 98 0.70 -4.50 10.90
N ILE A 99 0.71 -3.71 11.97
CA ILE A 99 -0.30 -2.68 12.25
C ILE A 99 0.37 -1.36 12.59
N THR A 100 -0.18 -0.26 12.08
CA THR A 100 0.10 1.10 12.56
C THR A 100 -1.21 1.77 12.97
N LYS A 101 -1.17 2.66 13.96
CA LYS A 101 -2.36 3.28 14.57
C LYS A 101 -2.44 4.77 14.26
N LYS A 102 -3.48 5.44 14.74
CA LYS A 102 -3.76 6.88 14.56
C LYS A 102 -2.57 7.78 14.92
N ASP A 103 -1.82 7.43 15.96
CA ASP A 103 -0.61 8.17 16.38
C ASP A 103 0.55 8.02 15.39
N LYS A 104 0.47 7.05 14.46
CA LYS A 104 1.47 6.74 13.44
C LYS A 104 2.87 6.66 14.02
N SER A 105 2.97 6.10 15.23
CA SER A 105 4.22 5.90 15.98
C SER A 105 5.14 4.84 15.37
N GLY A 106 4.71 4.20 14.27
CA GLY A 106 5.45 3.20 13.52
C GLY A 106 4.62 1.95 13.24
N TRP A 107 5.25 0.97 12.59
CA TRP A 107 4.67 -0.34 12.30
C TRP A 107 5.05 -1.37 13.34
N LYS A 108 4.05 -1.95 14.01
CA LYS A 108 4.23 -3.01 15.03
C LYS A 108 3.75 -4.36 14.49
N PRO A 109 4.25 -5.49 15.01
CA PRO A 109 3.70 -6.81 14.68
C PRO A 109 2.19 -6.87 14.95
N TYR A 110 1.45 -7.48 14.04
CA TYR A 110 0.03 -7.77 14.16
C TYR A 110 -0.16 -9.28 14.33
N ASN A 111 -0.68 -9.68 15.49
CA ASN A 111 -0.85 -11.08 15.88
C ASN A 111 -2.31 -11.53 15.81
N GLY A 112 -3.14 -10.83 15.02
CA GLY A 112 -4.54 -11.22 14.85
C GLY A 112 -4.71 -12.45 13.95
N PRO A 113 -5.91 -13.05 13.91
CA PRO A 113 -6.15 -14.33 13.23
C PRO A 113 -5.87 -14.32 11.73
N ASN A 114 -6.05 -13.17 11.07
CA ASN A 114 -5.73 -13.00 9.65
C ASN A 114 -4.46 -12.16 9.53
N PRO A 115 -3.36 -12.66 8.94
CA PRO A 115 -2.14 -11.88 8.81
C PRO A 115 -2.21 -10.77 7.74
N HIS A 116 -3.33 -10.58 7.03
CA HIS A 116 -3.51 -9.54 6.01
C HIS A 116 -2.40 -9.52 4.94
N LYS A 117 -2.10 -10.70 4.38
CA LYS A 117 -1.08 -10.88 3.31
C LYS A 117 -1.64 -10.79 1.88
N HIS A 118 -2.97 -10.78 1.74
CA HIS A 118 -3.67 -10.78 0.44
C HIS A 118 -4.59 -9.57 0.26
N HIS A 119 -4.75 -8.74 1.28
CA HIS A 119 -5.47 -7.48 1.22
C HIS A 119 -4.94 -6.53 2.29
N LEU A 120 -5.00 -5.24 2.01
CA LEU A 120 -4.77 -4.20 3.00
C LEU A 120 -6.07 -3.89 3.72
N HIS A 121 -6.02 -3.83 5.05
CA HIS A 121 -7.15 -3.41 5.86
C HIS A 121 -6.93 -1.98 6.36
N LEU A 122 -7.88 -1.09 6.08
CA LEU A 122 -7.87 0.29 6.55
C LEU A 122 -9.09 0.55 7.42
N SER A 123 -8.87 1.12 8.60
CA SER A 123 -9.95 1.64 9.44
C SER A 123 -9.83 3.15 9.65
N VAL A 124 -10.95 3.85 9.59
CA VAL A 124 -11.08 5.28 9.90
C VAL A 124 -11.65 5.54 11.28
N VAL A 125 -11.39 6.72 11.83
CA VAL A 125 -11.87 7.13 13.16
C VAL A 125 -13.41 7.27 13.18
N SER A 126 -14.04 7.21 14.36
CA SER A 126 -15.50 7.29 14.49
C SER A 126 -16.05 8.72 14.55
N ASP A 127 -15.20 9.73 14.35
CA ASP A 127 -15.61 11.14 14.32
C ASP A 127 -16.34 11.44 12.99
N PRO A 128 -17.63 11.87 13.02
CA PRO A 128 -18.40 12.21 11.83
C PRO A 128 -17.77 13.25 10.92
N ALA A 129 -17.03 14.21 11.47
CA ALA A 129 -16.35 15.21 10.66
C ALA A 129 -15.20 14.60 9.84
N LEU A 130 -14.66 13.45 10.26
CA LEU A 130 -13.51 12.80 9.62
C LEU A 130 -13.91 11.58 8.80
N TYR A 131 -14.77 10.68 9.29
CA TYR A 131 -15.11 9.47 8.53
C TYR A 131 -15.94 9.78 7.28
N ASP A 132 -16.65 10.90 7.27
CA ASP A 132 -17.42 11.36 6.11
C ASP A 132 -16.74 12.50 5.34
N ASP A 133 -15.51 12.87 5.70
CA ASP A 133 -14.71 13.83 4.94
C ASP A 133 -14.34 13.25 3.57
N MET A 134 -14.95 13.84 2.53
CA MET A 134 -14.79 13.46 1.13
C MET A 134 -13.62 14.15 0.44
N SER A 135 -12.79 14.91 1.17
CA SER A 135 -11.53 15.45 0.66
C SER A 135 -10.69 14.33 0.04
N PRO A 136 -10.01 14.56 -1.10
CA PRO A 136 -9.18 13.53 -1.72
C PRO A 136 -8.17 12.94 -0.74
N TRP A 137 -7.97 11.63 -0.80
CA TRP A 137 -6.84 10.99 -0.15
C TRP A 137 -5.57 11.38 -0.90
N ASN A 138 -4.55 11.82 -0.16
CA ASN A 138 -3.23 12.05 -0.74
C ASN A 138 -2.61 10.69 -1.08
N LEU A 139 -2.68 10.34 -2.38
CA LEU A 139 -2.14 9.10 -2.91
C LEU A 139 -0.76 9.26 -3.55
N ASP A 140 -0.19 10.45 -3.47
CA ASP A 140 1.07 10.79 -4.11
C ASP A 140 2.21 10.83 -3.08
N LEU A 141 3.27 10.06 -3.34
CA LEU A 141 4.51 10.13 -2.56
C LEU A 141 5.39 11.31 -3.00
N SER A 142 5.12 11.89 -4.18
CA SER A 142 5.89 13.02 -4.72
C SER A 142 5.57 14.35 -4.01
N ALA A 143 4.41 14.44 -3.37
CA ALA A 143 3.93 15.67 -2.74
C ALA A 143 4.65 16.08 -1.43
N THR A 144 5.65 15.32 -0.96
CA THR A 144 6.53 15.75 0.15
C THR A 144 7.88 16.31 -0.33
N VAL A 145 8.09 16.43 -1.64
CA VAL A 145 9.22 17.17 -2.22
C VAL A 145 8.64 18.29 -3.08
N GLU A 146 8.76 19.52 -2.61
CA GLU A 146 8.39 20.70 -3.39
C GLU A 146 9.24 20.76 -4.67
N THR A 147 8.65 20.48 -5.83
CA THR A 147 8.71 21.25 -7.12
C THR A 147 8.45 20.37 -8.36
N PRO A 148 7.93 20.95 -9.46
CA PRO A 148 7.27 20.20 -10.54
C PRO A 148 8.17 20.01 -11.76
N VAL A 149 8.16 18.83 -12.39
CA VAL A 149 8.33 18.72 -13.86
C VAL A 149 7.42 17.63 -14.41
N ALA A 150 6.77 17.99 -15.51
CA ALA A 150 5.78 17.27 -16.27
C ALA A 150 6.15 15.84 -16.68
N ALA A 151 5.11 15.02 -16.75
CA ALA A 151 5.09 13.69 -17.32
C ALA A 151 5.63 13.66 -18.76
N ALA A 152 6.62 12.80 -18.99
CA ALA A 152 6.92 12.21 -20.29
C ALA A 152 7.19 10.72 -20.05
N GLY A 153 6.40 9.86 -20.70
CA GLY A 153 6.57 8.41 -20.60
C GLY A 153 7.95 8.00 -21.08
N ILE A 154 8.80 7.56 -20.15
CA ILE A 154 10.01 6.81 -20.45
C ILE A 154 9.75 5.37 -20.04
N PRO A 155 10.03 4.36 -20.90
CA PRO A 155 10.04 2.98 -20.43
C PRO A 155 11.08 2.90 -19.33
N ALA A 156 10.67 2.72 -18.07
CA ALA A 156 11.60 2.44 -16.98
C ALA A 156 12.39 1.19 -17.38
N THR A 157 13.64 1.39 -17.82
CA THR A 157 14.49 0.31 -18.29
C THR A 157 14.66 -0.66 -17.14
N GLU A 158 14.14 -1.86 -17.33
CA GLU A 158 14.26 -2.95 -16.37
C GLU A 158 15.74 -3.16 -16.00
N LEU A 159 16.05 -3.10 -14.70
CA LEU A 159 17.40 -3.38 -14.21
C LEU A 159 17.47 -4.86 -13.82
N LYS A 160 18.46 -5.57 -14.36
CA LYS A 160 18.65 -7.00 -14.14
C LYS A 160 20.13 -7.35 -14.17
N HIS A 161 20.44 -8.63 -13.95
CA HIS A 161 21.81 -9.12 -14.03
C HIS A 161 22.54 -8.62 -15.29
N GLY A 162 23.71 -8.03 -15.10
CA GLY A 162 24.52 -7.43 -16.16
C GLY A 162 24.20 -5.96 -16.49
N SER A 163 23.10 -5.40 -15.99
CA SER A 163 22.87 -3.94 -16.04
C SER A 163 23.97 -3.20 -15.29
N LYS A 164 24.32 -1.99 -15.76
CA LYS A 164 25.36 -1.16 -15.16
C LYS A 164 24.95 0.32 -15.13
N GLY A 165 25.60 1.10 -14.28
CA GLY A 165 25.51 2.56 -14.23
C GLY A 165 24.70 3.11 -13.07
N GLU A 166 24.38 4.40 -13.14
CA GLU A 166 23.80 5.14 -12.02
C GLU A 166 22.44 4.62 -11.55
N ALA A 167 21.61 4.13 -12.48
CA ALA A 167 20.33 3.51 -12.15
C ALA A 167 20.50 2.28 -11.26
N VAL A 168 21.54 1.46 -11.50
CA VAL A 168 21.88 0.32 -10.66
C VAL A 168 22.44 0.78 -9.31
N ALA A 169 23.27 1.81 -9.27
CA ALA A 169 23.75 2.37 -8.01
C ALA A 169 22.59 2.91 -7.14
N ASN A 170 21.58 3.53 -7.75
CA ASN A 170 20.36 3.96 -7.05
C ASN A 170 19.54 2.77 -6.52
N LEU A 171 19.39 1.70 -7.32
CA LEU A 171 18.79 0.45 -6.87
C LEU A 171 19.54 -0.13 -5.66
N GLN A 172 20.86 -0.23 -5.73
CA GLN A 172 21.71 -0.75 -4.66
C GLN A 172 21.63 0.11 -3.39
N ARG A 173 21.59 1.45 -3.51
CA ARG A 173 21.36 2.35 -2.37
C ARG A 173 20.01 2.09 -1.71
N ALA A 174 18.95 1.94 -2.49
CA ALA A 174 17.63 1.63 -1.96
C ALA A 174 17.63 0.27 -1.24
N LEU A 175 18.19 -0.78 -1.86
CA LEU A 175 18.34 -2.10 -1.23
C LEU A 175 19.18 -2.04 0.05
N SER A 176 20.23 -1.19 0.08
CA SER A 176 21.06 -0.99 1.26
C SER A 176 20.31 -0.29 2.39
N ALA A 177 19.47 0.70 2.09
CA ALA A 177 18.59 1.34 3.08
C ALA A 177 17.56 0.36 3.69
N HIS A 178 17.22 -0.71 2.96
CA HIS A 178 16.41 -1.82 3.45
C HIS A 178 17.21 -2.90 4.19
N GLY A 179 18.53 -2.73 4.34
CA GLY A 179 19.42 -3.70 5.01
C GLY A 179 19.72 -4.96 4.19
N LEU A 180 19.35 -4.98 2.91
CA LEU A 180 19.48 -6.14 2.02
C LEU A 180 20.79 -6.14 1.22
N LEU A 181 21.52 -5.02 1.25
CA LEU A 181 22.81 -4.87 0.60
C LEU A 181 23.76 -4.03 1.45
N LYS A 182 25.04 -4.39 1.51
CA LYS A 182 26.03 -3.57 2.23
C LYS A 182 26.35 -2.32 1.43
N SER A 183 26.62 -1.21 2.10
CA SER A 183 26.99 0.03 1.44
C SER A 183 28.30 -0.07 0.65
N SER A 184 29.18 -1.02 1.01
CA SER A 184 30.40 -1.35 0.28
C SER A 184 30.16 -2.09 -1.04
N ASP A 185 28.96 -2.62 -1.27
CA ASP A 185 28.57 -3.33 -2.49
C ASP A 185 27.79 -2.41 -3.47
N ILE A 186 27.80 -1.09 -3.25
CA ILE A 186 27.21 -0.09 -4.15
C ILE A 186 28.27 0.32 -5.17
N ASP A 187 28.35 -0.41 -6.27
CA ASP A 187 29.35 -0.24 -7.33
C ASP A 187 28.73 0.16 -8.69
N GLY A 188 27.39 0.20 -8.77
CA GLY A 188 26.69 0.45 -10.02
C GLY A 188 26.68 -0.74 -10.98
N ASP A 189 27.11 -1.92 -10.53
CA ASP A 189 27.10 -3.17 -11.31
C ASP A 189 26.04 -4.14 -10.77
N PHE A 190 25.12 -4.56 -11.63
CA PHE A 190 24.07 -5.49 -11.25
C PHE A 190 24.62 -6.92 -11.36
N GLY A 191 25.40 -7.33 -10.35
CA GLY A 191 25.90 -8.70 -10.21
C GLY A 191 25.04 -9.59 -9.30
N ASN A 192 25.56 -10.77 -8.96
CA ASN A 192 24.88 -11.78 -8.13
C ASN A 192 24.37 -11.24 -6.79
N LYS A 193 25.15 -10.37 -6.13
CA LYS A 193 24.77 -9.76 -4.84
C LYS A 193 23.53 -8.87 -4.99
N THR A 194 23.52 -8.01 -6.01
CA THR A 194 22.38 -7.14 -6.32
C THR A 194 21.15 -7.98 -6.69
N GLU A 195 21.31 -9.03 -7.50
CA GLU A 195 20.20 -9.92 -7.87
C GLU A 195 19.60 -10.64 -6.67
N MET A 196 20.43 -11.19 -5.79
CA MET A 196 19.98 -11.81 -4.54
C MET A 196 19.24 -10.81 -3.65
N ALA A 197 19.78 -9.61 -3.48
CA ALA A 197 19.13 -8.55 -2.71
C ALA A 197 17.78 -8.13 -3.33
N VAL A 198 17.67 -8.10 -4.66
CA VAL A 198 16.40 -7.87 -5.36
C VAL A 198 15.42 -9.02 -5.12
N LYS A 199 15.85 -10.29 -5.25
CA LYS A 199 14.97 -11.45 -4.98
C LYS A 199 14.49 -11.46 -3.53
N GLU A 200 15.38 -11.15 -2.59
CA GLU A 200 15.06 -11.10 -1.17
C GLU A 200 14.12 -9.92 -0.87
N TYR A 201 14.36 -8.75 -1.46
CA TYR A 201 13.43 -7.63 -1.40
C TYR A 201 12.07 -8.05 -1.96
N GLN A 202 12.02 -8.61 -3.16
CA GLN A 202 10.78 -9.04 -3.77
C GLN A 202 10.03 -10.05 -2.90
N ALA A 203 10.71 -11.05 -2.32
CA ALA A 203 10.12 -12.02 -1.40
C ALA A 203 9.59 -11.36 -0.11
N ASN A 204 10.38 -10.46 0.49
CA ASN A 204 10.01 -9.75 1.72
C ASN A 204 8.82 -8.79 1.51
N TYR A 205 8.69 -8.27 0.29
CA TYR A 205 7.69 -7.27 -0.11
C TYR A 205 6.62 -7.86 -1.06
N GLY A 206 6.44 -9.18 -1.07
CA GLY A 206 5.32 -9.87 -1.75
C GLY A 206 5.26 -9.70 -3.27
N LEU A 207 6.37 -9.31 -3.90
CA LEU A 207 6.57 -9.25 -5.35
C LEU A 207 7.05 -10.63 -5.86
N ARG A 208 6.96 -10.86 -7.18
CA ARG A 208 7.55 -12.05 -7.80
C ARG A 208 9.08 -12.00 -7.62
N PRO A 209 9.72 -12.98 -6.97
CA PRO A 209 11.16 -12.97 -6.67
C PRO A 209 11.99 -13.44 -7.88
N ASP A 210 11.85 -12.76 -9.01
CA ASP A 210 12.55 -13.08 -10.26
C ASP A 210 13.97 -12.47 -10.34
N GLY A 211 14.35 -11.61 -9.41
CA GLY A 211 15.65 -10.93 -9.39
C GLY A 211 15.75 -9.77 -10.38
N ILE A 212 14.62 -9.35 -10.92
CA ILE A 212 14.51 -8.31 -11.92
C ILE A 212 13.88 -7.08 -11.27
N ALA A 213 14.61 -5.97 -11.25
CA ALA A 213 14.07 -4.69 -10.83
C ALA A 213 13.30 -4.04 -12.00
N GLY A 214 12.13 -4.61 -12.29
CA GLY A 214 11.14 -4.05 -13.21
C GLY A 214 10.28 -2.98 -12.55
N ARG A 215 9.29 -2.46 -13.28
CA ARG A 215 8.44 -1.31 -12.86
C ARG A 215 7.90 -1.44 -11.43
N ASN A 216 7.37 -2.61 -11.07
CA ASN A 216 6.78 -2.82 -9.72
C ASN A 216 7.86 -2.78 -8.63
N THR A 217 8.99 -3.47 -8.83
CA THR A 217 10.12 -3.44 -7.90
C THR A 217 10.67 -2.02 -7.75
N LEU A 218 10.91 -1.31 -8.85
CA LEU A 218 11.43 0.05 -8.84
C LEU A 218 10.47 1.01 -8.16
N ARG A 219 9.16 0.93 -8.45
CA ARG A 219 8.15 1.76 -7.79
C ARG A 219 8.06 1.49 -6.29
N SER A 220 8.11 0.23 -5.87
CA SER A 220 8.10 -0.16 -4.45
C SER A 220 9.31 0.40 -3.69
N LEU A 221 10.45 0.50 -4.38
CA LEU A 221 11.69 1.12 -3.88
C LEU A 221 11.73 2.65 -3.99
N GLY A 222 10.68 3.29 -4.54
CA GLY A 222 10.65 4.74 -4.77
C GLY A 222 11.53 5.22 -5.93
N LEU A 223 11.90 4.32 -6.83
CA LEU A 223 12.75 4.56 -8.01
C LEU A 223 11.98 4.58 -9.34
N GLY A 224 10.66 4.33 -9.30
CA GLY A 224 9.80 4.34 -10.48
C GLY A 224 9.16 5.71 -10.71
N GLY A 225 9.56 6.38 -11.79
CA GLY A 225 8.84 7.52 -12.39
C GLY A 225 7.74 7.06 -13.34
#